data_AF-A0A507EUN5-F1
#
_entry.id   AF-A0A507EUN5-F1
#
_cell.length_a   1.000
_cell.length_b   1.000
_cell.length_c   1.000
_cell.angle_alpha   90.00
_cell.angle_beta   90.00
_cell.angle_gamma   90.00
#
_symmetry.space_group_name_H-M   'P 1'
#
loop_
_entity.id
_entity.type
_entity.pdbx_description
1 polymer ?
#
loop_
_entity_poly.entity_id
_entity_poly.type
_entity_poly.pdbx_seq_one_letter_code
_entity_poly.pdbx_strand_id
1 'polypeptide(L)'
;MYFEGPPMRAGTDRTRRTIEYFDGRTEFYDYDPELIPMQWQSWLRHSRDEPPTLAELREAEAQRLLTIQRAAELDRKWEERKLELERQRTAALPAATPESSPTAPHGQGDTFEPGAWTPASKRR
;
A
#
# COMPACT_ATOMS: atom_id res chain seq x y z
N MET A 1 -4.95 -29.88 2.63
CA MET A 1 -6.22 -30.29 1.98
C MET A 1 -7.36 -29.47 2.56
N TYR A 2 -8.43 -29.25 1.80
CA TYR A 2 -9.59 -28.46 2.20
C TYR A 2 -10.82 -29.36 2.30
N PHE A 3 -11.65 -29.17 3.32
CA PHE A 3 -12.77 -30.04 3.61
C PHE A 3 -14.02 -29.25 3.97
N GLU A 4 -15.17 -29.79 3.54
CA GLU A 4 -16.49 -29.34 3.97
C GLU A 4 -17.17 -30.49 4.72
N GLY A 5 -17.69 -30.18 5.89
CA GLY A 5 -18.36 -31.12 6.78
C GLY A 5 -19.73 -30.62 7.22
N PRO A 6 -20.52 -31.51 7.82
CA PRO A 6 -21.84 -31.15 8.33
C PRO A 6 -21.75 -30.05 9.40
N PRO A 7 -22.84 -29.29 9.61
CA PRO A 7 -22.89 -28.27 10.65
C PRO A 7 -22.53 -28.84 12.01
N MET A 8 -21.72 -28.09 12.78
CA MET A 8 -21.19 -28.55 14.07
C MET A 8 -22.26 -28.63 15.18
N ARG A 9 -23.38 -27.92 15.01
CA ARG A 9 -24.51 -27.94 15.92
C ARG A 9 -25.76 -28.34 15.14
N ALA A 10 -26.57 -29.23 15.69
CA ALA A 10 -27.87 -29.56 15.10
C ALA A 10 -28.73 -28.28 15.03
N GLY A 11 -29.31 -27.98 13.85
CA GLY A 11 -30.19 -26.83 13.63
C GLY A 11 -29.51 -25.55 13.11
N THR A 12 -28.24 -25.59 12.68
CA THR A 12 -27.64 -24.50 11.89
C THR A 12 -27.47 -24.93 10.44
N ASP A 13 -27.78 -24.03 9.51
CA ASP A 13 -27.61 -24.23 8.07
C ASP A 13 -26.14 -24.02 7.63
N ARG A 14 -25.29 -23.52 8.53
CA ARG A 14 -23.89 -23.25 8.20
C ARG A 14 -23.04 -24.52 8.27
N THR A 15 -22.60 -25.00 7.11
CA THR A 15 -21.63 -26.09 6.99
C THR A 15 -20.31 -25.74 7.67
N ARG A 16 -19.54 -26.75 8.07
CA ARG A 16 -18.21 -26.53 8.66
C ARG A 16 -17.15 -26.64 7.58
N ARG A 17 -16.31 -25.62 7.41
CA ARG A 17 -15.21 -25.62 6.43
C ARG A 17 -13.88 -25.63 7.17
N THR A 18 -13.01 -26.58 6.84
CA THR A 18 -11.73 -26.80 7.53
C THR A 18 -10.57 -26.99 6.55
N ILE A 19 -9.35 -26.72 7.03
CA ILE A 19 -8.10 -26.90 6.31
C ILE A 19 -7.18 -27.81 7.12
N GLU A 20 -6.50 -28.73 6.44
CA GLU A 20 -5.39 -29.50 6.99
C GLU A 20 -4.12 -29.10 6.23
N TYR A 21 -3.08 -28.70 6.95
CA TYR A 21 -1.80 -28.37 6.32
C TYR A 21 -0.99 -29.64 6.08
N PHE A 22 -0.13 -29.62 5.06
CA PHE A 22 0.73 -30.76 4.73
C PHE A 22 1.77 -31.07 5.81
N ASP A 23 2.12 -30.07 6.62
CA ASP A 23 3.05 -30.14 7.75
C ASP A 23 2.42 -30.76 9.03
N GLY A 24 1.21 -31.33 8.92
CA GLY A 24 0.49 -31.95 10.05
C GLY A 24 -0.16 -30.97 11.02
N ARG A 25 0.02 -29.65 10.81
CA ARG A 25 -0.68 -28.61 11.56
C ARG A 25 -2.18 -28.74 11.34
N THR A 26 -2.91 -28.89 12.43
CA THR A 26 -4.35 -29.14 12.43
C THR A 26 -5.07 -28.30 13.49
N GLU A 27 -4.33 -27.69 14.42
CA GLU A 27 -4.94 -26.89 15.48
C GLU A 27 -5.36 -25.50 14.97
N PHE A 28 -6.36 -24.91 15.63
CA PHE A 28 -6.90 -23.61 15.26
C PHE A 28 -5.85 -22.49 15.33
N TYR A 29 -4.91 -22.57 16.27
CA TYR A 29 -3.84 -21.58 16.44
C TYR A 29 -2.78 -21.64 15.33
N ASP A 30 -2.73 -22.74 14.57
CA ASP A 30 -1.83 -22.89 13.42
C ASP A 30 -2.38 -22.22 12.15
N TYR A 31 -3.51 -21.51 12.24
CA TYR A 31 -4.09 -20.80 11.12
C TYR A 31 -3.19 -19.63 10.70
N ASP A 32 -2.48 -19.80 9.58
CA ASP A 32 -1.71 -18.75 8.94
C ASP A 32 -2.43 -18.25 7.67
N PRO A 33 -3.04 -17.05 7.69
CA PRO A 33 -3.74 -16.51 6.54
C PRO A 33 -2.83 -16.18 5.36
N GLU A 34 -1.52 -16.00 5.54
CA GLU A 34 -0.60 -15.67 4.45
C GLU A 34 -0.30 -16.88 3.56
N LEU A 35 -0.37 -18.09 4.13
CA LEU A 35 -0.10 -19.35 3.44
C LEU A 35 -1.28 -19.86 2.61
N ILE A 36 -2.49 -19.36 2.88
CA ILE A 36 -3.72 -19.80 2.20
C ILE A 36 -4.00 -18.84 1.03
N PRO A 37 -4.23 -19.33 -0.21
CA PRO A 37 -4.68 -18.48 -1.30
C PRO A 37 -5.99 -17.76 -0.96
N MET A 38 -6.12 -16.49 -1.35
CA MET A 38 -7.25 -15.62 -0.98
C MET A 38 -8.62 -16.23 -1.33
N GLN A 39 -8.73 -16.94 -2.45
CA GLN A 39 -9.96 -17.58 -2.89
C GLN A 39 -10.39 -18.70 -1.92
N TRP A 40 -9.44 -19.46 -1.40
CA TRP A 40 -9.69 -20.47 -0.36
C TRP A 40 -10.05 -19.81 0.97
N GLN A 41 -9.43 -18.66 1.31
CA GLN A 41 -9.83 -17.90 2.50
C GLN A 41 -11.28 -17.42 2.42
N SER A 42 -11.72 -16.90 1.27
CA SER A 42 -13.10 -16.47 1.05
C SER A 42 -14.09 -17.62 1.19
N TRP A 43 -13.75 -18.80 0.66
CA TRP A 43 -14.57 -20.00 0.83
C TRP A 43 -14.59 -20.46 2.30
N LEU A 44 -13.45 -20.54 2.99
CA LEU A 44 -13.39 -20.90 4.41
C LEU A 44 -14.22 -19.96 5.30
N ARG A 45 -14.29 -18.66 4.93
CA ARG A 45 -15.08 -17.64 5.64
C ARG A 45 -16.55 -17.58 5.24
N HIS A 46 -17.01 -18.46 4.35
CA HIS A 46 -18.37 -18.46 3.78
C HIS A 46 -18.73 -17.16 3.06
N SER A 47 -17.74 -16.43 2.54
CA SER A 47 -18.00 -15.31 1.63
C SER A 47 -18.31 -15.80 0.20
N ARG A 48 -17.97 -17.05 -0.11
CA ARG A 48 -18.27 -17.75 -1.37
C ARG A 48 -18.95 -19.07 -1.04
N ASP A 49 -19.98 -19.44 -1.79
CA ASP A 49 -20.68 -20.71 -1.59
C ASP A 49 -19.87 -21.90 -2.13
N GLU A 50 -19.41 -21.81 -3.37
CA GLU A 50 -18.65 -22.86 -4.05
C GLU A 50 -17.14 -22.79 -3.78
N PRO A 51 -16.43 -23.94 -3.70
CA PRO A 51 -14.98 -23.95 -3.59
C PRO A 51 -14.33 -23.39 -4.86
N PRO A 52 -13.15 -22.76 -4.73
CA PRO A 52 -12.45 -22.22 -5.89
C PRO A 52 -11.95 -23.32 -6.83
N THR A 53 -11.89 -23.01 -8.12
CA THR A 53 -11.40 -23.94 -9.14
C THR A 53 -9.88 -23.85 -9.31
N LEU A 54 -9.25 -24.91 -9.81
CA LEU A 54 -7.80 -24.90 -10.04
C LEU A 54 -7.37 -23.86 -11.10
N ALA A 55 -8.23 -23.60 -12.10
CA ALA A 55 -7.97 -22.60 -13.12
C ALA A 55 -7.92 -21.19 -12.51
N GLU A 56 -8.91 -20.84 -11.68
CA GLU A 56 -8.96 -19.56 -10.96
C GLU A 56 -7.70 -19.35 -10.10
N LEU A 57 -7.24 -20.39 -9.40
CA LEU A 57 -6.03 -20.31 -8.57
C LEU A 57 -4.78 -20.03 -9.40
N ARG A 58 -4.66 -20.66 -10.59
CA ARG A 58 -3.54 -20.43 -11.50
C ARG A 58 -3.56 -19.02 -12.07
N GLU A 59 -4.73 -18.53 -12.46
CA GLU A 59 -4.90 -17.17 -12.98
C GLU A 59 -4.54 -16.13 -11.92
N ALA A 60 -4.98 -16.34 -10.67
CA ALA A 60 -4.66 -15.45 -9.57
C ALA A 60 -3.15 -15.41 -9.30
N GLU A 61 -2.47 -16.56 -9.32
CA GLU A 61 -1.01 -16.61 -9.14
C GLU A 61 -0.29 -15.90 -10.30
N ALA A 62 -0.74 -16.10 -11.54
CA ALA A 62 -0.19 -15.38 -12.69
C ALA A 62 -0.36 -13.86 -12.58
N GLN A 63 -1.54 -13.40 -12.14
CA GLN A 63 -1.80 -11.97 -11.91
C GLN A 63 -0.94 -11.41 -10.76
N ARG A 64 -0.74 -12.18 -9.69
CA ARG A 64 0.14 -11.80 -8.58
C ARG A 64 1.57 -11.60 -9.06
N LEU A 65 2.13 -12.57 -9.80
CA LEU A 65 3.49 -12.49 -10.34
C LEU A 65 3.65 -11.31 -11.29
N LEU A 66 2.68 -11.09 -12.18
CA LEU A 66 2.68 -9.94 -13.10
C LEU A 66 2.65 -8.60 -12.35
N THR A 67 1.88 -8.52 -11.27
CA THR A 67 1.80 -7.31 -10.44
C THR A 67 3.13 -7.04 -9.74
N ILE A 68 3.77 -8.07 -9.20
CA ILE A 68 5.10 -7.96 -8.58
C ILE A 68 6.14 -7.46 -9.59
N GLN A 69 6.14 -8.02 -10.80
CA GLN A 69 7.05 -7.60 -11.87
C GLN A 69 6.84 -6.12 -12.24
N ARG A 70 5.59 -5.72 -12.46
CA ARG A 70 5.25 -4.32 -12.79
C ARG A 70 5.60 -3.35 -11.67
N ALA A 71 5.37 -3.74 -10.42
CA ALA A 71 5.75 -2.94 -9.27
C ALA A 71 7.27 -2.71 -9.23
N ALA A 72 8.08 -3.77 -9.41
CA ALA A 72 9.53 -3.66 -9.46
C ALA A 72 10.02 -2.74 -10.60
N GLU A 73 9.39 -2.81 -11.78
CA GLU A 73 9.71 -1.89 -12.88
C GLU A 73 9.37 -0.43 -12.57
N LEU A 74 8.24 -0.19 -11.92
CA LEU A 74 7.82 1.16 -11.52
C LEU A 74 8.76 1.73 -10.46
N ASP A 75 9.16 0.93 -9.47
CA ASP A 75 10.09 1.32 -8.43
C ASP A 75 11.44 1.74 -9.02
N ARG A 76 11.98 0.97 -9.97
CA ARG A 76 13.21 1.33 -10.69
C ARG A 76 13.10 2.64 -11.45
N LYS A 77 12.01 2.85 -12.19
CA LYS A 77 11.76 4.12 -12.91
C LYS A 77 11.62 5.30 -11.95
N TRP A 78 11.01 5.08 -10.79
CA TRP A 78 10.85 6.08 -9.75
C TRP A 78 12.20 6.48 -9.14
N GLU A 79 13.08 5.52 -8.85
CA GLU A 79 14.44 5.78 -8.35
C GLU A 79 15.27 6.61 -9.34
N GLU A 80 15.27 6.24 -10.62
CA GLU A 80 15.95 7.01 -11.68
C GLU A 80 15.42 8.44 -11.77
N ARG A 81 14.08 8.60 -11.72
CA ARG A 81 13.45 9.93 -11.78
C ARG A 81 13.78 10.78 -10.56
N LYS A 82 13.86 10.16 -9.38
CA LYS A 82 14.22 10.82 -8.13
C LYS A 82 15.66 11.33 -8.19
N LEU A 83 16.59 10.50 -8.67
CA LEU A 83 18.01 10.88 -8.80
C LEU A 83 18.20 12.03 -9.80
N GLU A 84 17.50 11.99 -10.93
CA GLU A 84 17.52 13.08 -11.91
C GLU A 84 16.94 14.38 -11.32
N LEU A 85 15.85 14.30 -10.55
CA LEU A 85 15.28 15.48 -9.88
C LEU A 85 16.23 16.06 -8.82
N GLU A 86 16.92 15.21 -8.06
CA GLU A 86 17.93 15.64 -7.09
C GLU A 86 19.12 16.31 -7.78
N ARG A 87 19.56 15.80 -8.93
CA ARG A 87 20.60 16.41 -9.77
C ARG A 87 20.16 17.77 -10.31
N GLN A 88 18.93 17.87 -10.83
CA GLN A 88 18.39 19.15 -11.29
C GLN A 88 18.25 20.15 -10.15
N ARG A 89 17.82 19.70 -8.96
CA ARG A 89 17.71 20.54 -7.78
C ARG A 89 19.08 21.08 -7.35
N THR A 90 20.10 20.24 -7.30
CA THR A 90 21.48 20.66 -6.96
C THR A 90 22.07 21.58 -8.01
N ALA A 91 21.80 21.35 -9.30
CA ALA A 91 22.22 22.24 -10.39
C ALA A 91 21.48 23.60 -10.39
N ALA A 92 20.22 23.61 -9.95
CA ALA A 92 19.37 24.80 -9.91
C ALA A 92 19.44 25.58 -8.59
N LEU A 93 20.24 25.16 -7.60
CA LEU A 93 20.61 26.00 -6.46
C LEU A 93 21.74 26.96 -6.91
N PRO A 94 21.47 28.24 -7.25
CA PRO A 94 22.55 29.22 -7.24
C PRO A 94 23.09 29.32 -5.80
N ALA A 95 24.41 29.50 -5.67
CA ALA A 95 25.05 29.82 -4.40
C ALA A 95 24.26 30.95 -3.72
N ALA A 96 23.58 30.62 -2.62
CA ALA A 96 22.79 31.57 -1.87
C ALA A 96 23.73 32.67 -1.33
N THR A 97 23.76 33.80 -2.03
CA THR A 97 24.28 35.06 -1.50
C THR A 97 23.42 35.41 -0.28
N PRO A 98 23.99 35.55 0.92
CA PRO A 98 23.20 35.75 2.13
C PRO A 98 22.84 37.22 2.32
N GLU A 99 22.19 37.88 1.35
CA GLU A 99 21.83 39.29 1.52
C GLU A 99 20.48 39.63 0.87
N SER A 100 19.40 39.33 1.59
CA SER A 100 18.16 40.11 1.56
C SER A 100 17.20 39.48 2.58
N SER A 101 17.35 39.89 3.85
CA SER A 101 16.25 39.74 4.80
C SER A 101 15.09 40.63 4.32
N PRO A 102 13.83 40.16 4.34
CA PRO A 102 12.70 41.00 3.96
C PRO A 102 12.61 42.19 4.93
N THR A 103 12.62 43.40 4.39
CA THR A 103 12.44 44.64 5.15
C THR A 103 11.14 44.57 5.95
N ALA A 104 11.24 44.61 7.28
CA ALA A 104 10.10 44.66 8.18
C ALA A 104 9.28 45.94 7.94
N PRO A 105 7.95 45.91 8.09
CA PRO A 105 7.14 47.12 7.99
C PRO A 105 7.60 48.15 9.04
N HIS A 106 7.78 49.40 8.62
CA HIS A 106 8.24 50.48 9.49
C HIS A 106 7.31 51.70 9.39
N GLY A 107 7.19 52.43 10.51
CA GLY A 107 6.31 53.61 10.64
C GLY A 107 4.98 53.34 11.39
N GLN A 108 4.38 54.40 11.93
CA GLN A 108 3.09 54.38 12.62
C GLN A 108 2.26 55.60 12.21
N GLY A 109 1.01 55.40 11.79
CA GLY A 109 0.15 56.47 11.26
C GLY A 109 0.34 56.71 9.76
N ASP A 110 0.36 57.98 9.34
CA ASP A 110 0.44 58.38 7.91
C ASP A 110 1.79 58.05 7.23
N THR A 111 2.81 57.67 7.99
CA THR A 111 4.16 57.30 7.49
C THR A 111 4.37 55.77 7.40
N PHE A 112 3.29 54.99 7.43
CA PHE A 112 3.36 53.52 7.37
C PHE A 112 3.81 53.03 5.99
N GLU A 113 4.97 52.38 5.92
CA GLU A 113 5.43 51.66 4.73
C GLU A 113 5.21 50.15 4.89
N PRO A 114 4.33 49.53 4.08
CA PRO A 114 4.10 48.10 4.14
C PRO A 114 5.34 47.34 3.64
N GLY A 115 5.88 46.45 4.47
CA GLY A 115 6.92 45.52 4.06
C GLY A 115 6.43 44.58 2.95
N ALA A 116 7.33 44.17 2.04
CA ALA A 116 7.01 43.27 0.95
C ALA A 116 6.68 41.86 1.49
N TRP A 117 5.40 41.51 1.49
CA TRP A 117 4.95 40.16 1.84
C TRP A 117 5.31 39.20 0.71
N THR A 118 6.33 38.37 0.92
CA THR A 118 6.64 37.22 0.07
C THR A 118 6.00 35.97 0.69
N PRO A 119 4.97 35.36 0.06
CA PRO A 119 4.36 34.16 0.60
C PRO A 119 5.42 33.06 0.64
N ALA A 120 5.67 32.52 1.83
CA ALA A 120 6.58 31.38 2.00
C ALA A 120 6.10 30.24 1.10
N SER A 121 6.86 29.97 0.03
CA SER A 121 6.52 28.96 -0.95
C SER A 121 6.23 27.64 -0.24
N LYS A 122 4.98 27.17 -0.39
CA LYS A 122 4.47 25.95 0.24
C LYS A 122 5.46 24.82 -0.02
N ARG A 123 6.18 24.40 1.03
CA ARG A 123 6.95 23.14 1.00
C ARG A 123 5.92 22.03 0.88
N ARG A 124 5.82 21.46 -0.31
CA ARG A 124 4.99 20.30 -0.62
C ARG A 124 5.85 19.05 -0.54
#